data_AF-A0AA88HDX3-F1
#
_entry.id   AF-A0AA88HDX3-F1
#
_cell.length_a   1.000
_cell.length_b   1.000
_cell.length_c   1.000
_cell.angle_alpha   90.00
_cell.angle_beta   90.00
_cell.angle_gamma   90.00
#
_symmetry.space_group_name_H-M   'P 1'
#
loop_
_entity.id
_entity.type
_entity.pdbx_description
1 polymer ?
#
loop_
_entity_poly.entity_id
_entity_poly.type
_entity_poly.pdbx_seq_one_letter_code
_entity_poly.pdbx_strand_id
1 'polypeptide(L)'
;MEAQQPSINWNAISLADEWNPFEQHAWLMLIGQPADKSEKAQCEYLLIWVGEKGRDIFSTFQLEQTEANKVEPFLNILKIMQAQRNTRPKKYTVLARYMFQMRDQLESKSIERYVTELKTLAKQCLYIKQDQMIQDCIVCRIRNQAFQEKLLAEGGSLTLESAVSRCRTHKTTQAQLKSFCKSKAMPIKQEVDAIT
;
A
#
# COMPACT_ATOMS: atom_id res chain seq x y z
N MET A 1 -12.42 32.67 17.55
CA MET A 1 -11.76 31.45 17.02
C MET A 1 -11.24 31.81 15.64
N GLU A 2 -9.92 31.94 15.47
CA GLU A 2 -9.34 32.14 14.15
C GLU A 2 -9.55 30.85 13.34
N ALA A 3 -10.17 30.96 12.16
CA ALA A 3 -10.33 29.83 11.28
C ALA A 3 -8.94 29.40 10.78
N GLN A 4 -8.60 28.13 11.00
CA GLN A 4 -7.33 27.58 10.55
C GLN A 4 -7.26 27.66 9.02
N GLN A 5 -6.15 28.15 8.46
CA GLN A 5 -6.01 28.27 7.01
C GLN A 5 -5.85 26.89 6.35
N PRO A 6 -6.30 26.71 5.09
CA PRO A 6 -6.00 25.51 4.33
C PRO A 6 -4.48 25.34 4.15
N SER A 7 -4.00 24.13 4.32
CA SER A 7 -2.58 23.79 4.16
C SER A 7 -2.43 22.38 3.63
N ILE A 8 -1.42 22.15 2.80
CA ILE A 8 -1.11 20.82 2.25
C ILE A 8 0.21 20.29 2.81
N ASN A 9 0.21 19.06 3.32
CA ASN A 9 1.43 18.38 3.73
C ASN A 9 2.18 17.84 2.51
N TRP A 10 3.07 18.66 1.95
CA TRP A 10 3.92 18.29 0.82
C TRP A 10 4.89 17.14 1.09
N ASN A 11 5.03 16.65 2.32
CA ASN A 11 5.91 15.53 2.65
C ASN A 11 5.14 14.23 2.94
N ALA A 12 3.82 14.22 2.77
CA ALA A 12 2.99 13.04 2.97
C ALA A 12 3.38 11.89 2.04
N ILE A 13 3.15 10.66 2.51
CA ILE A 13 3.40 9.41 1.77
C ILE A 13 2.58 9.36 0.48
N SER A 14 1.38 9.94 0.52
CA SER A 14 0.45 10.06 -0.59
C SER A 14 -0.03 11.51 -0.65
N LEU A 15 0.43 12.27 -1.64
CA LEU A 15 -0.08 13.62 -1.85
C LEU A 15 -1.56 13.56 -2.31
N ALA A 16 -1.99 12.43 -2.89
CA ALA A 16 -3.39 12.18 -3.24
C ALA A 16 -4.33 12.38 -2.05
N ASP A 17 -3.96 11.79 -0.90
CA ASP A 17 -4.82 11.69 0.26
C ASP A 17 -4.90 13.04 1.01
N GLU A 18 -3.86 13.87 0.90
CA GLU A 18 -3.82 15.24 1.43
C GLU A 18 -4.53 16.25 0.52
N TRP A 19 -4.75 15.90 -0.75
CA TRP A 19 -5.31 16.81 -1.75
C TRP A 19 -6.79 17.09 -1.53
N ASN A 20 -7.59 16.04 -1.33
CA ASN A 20 -9.05 16.19 -1.19
C ASN A 20 -9.45 17.03 0.03
N PRO A 21 -8.86 16.83 1.23
CA PRO A 21 -9.14 17.68 2.39
C PRO A 21 -8.72 19.13 2.15
N PHE A 22 -7.57 19.36 1.50
CA PHE A 22 -7.10 20.69 1.15
C PHE A 22 -8.04 21.40 0.17
N GLU A 23 -8.44 20.74 -0.92
CA GLU A 23 -9.34 21.30 -1.94
C GLU A 23 -10.70 21.67 -1.33
N GLN A 24 -11.27 20.79 -0.50
CA GLN A 24 -12.54 21.06 0.19
C GLN A 24 -12.43 22.26 1.13
N HIS A 25 -11.36 22.33 1.92
CA HIS A 25 -11.17 23.43 2.86
C HIS A 25 -10.91 24.77 2.13
N ALA A 26 -10.09 24.76 1.08
CA ALA A 26 -9.85 25.93 0.24
C ALA A 26 -11.15 26.41 -0.41
N TRP A 27 -11.95 25.50 -0.95
CA TRP A 27 -13.24 25.82 -1.56
C TRP A 27 -14.23 26.44 -0.56
N LEU A 28 -14.34 25.87 0.65
CA LEU A 28 -15.20 26.42 1.70
C LEU A 28 -14.75 27.81 2.14
N MET A 29 -13.44 28.03 2.25
CA MET A 29 -12.88 29.34 2.60
C MET A 29 -13.12 30.39 1.51
N LEU A 30 -13.12 29.99 0.23
CA LEU A 30 -13.43 30.85 -0.91
C LEU A 30 -14.92 31.19 -1.00
N ILE A 31 -15.82 30.20 -0.86
CA ILE A 31 -17.28 30.45 -0.83
C ILE A 31 -17.68 31.28 0.39
N GLY A 32 -16.99 31.11 1.52
CA GLY A 32 -17.22 31.91 2.71
C GLY A 32 -16.77 33.38 2.59
N GLN A 33 -16.10 33.77 1.50
CA GLN A 33 -15.74 35.17 1.25
C GLN A 33 -16.92 35.95 0.67
N PRO A 34 -17.00 37.28 0.93
CA PRO A 34 -17.95 38.14 0.23
C PRO A 34 -17.72 38.09 -1.28
N ALA A 35 -18.82 38.06 -2.04
CA ALA A 35 -18.84 37.90 -3.50
C ALA A 35 -18.19 39.05 -4.30
N ASP A 36 -17.65 40.08 -3.64
CA ASP A 36 -16.98 41.22 -4.28
C ASP A 36 -15.50 40.95 -4.62
N LYS A 37 -14.93 39.85 -4.12
CA LYS A 37 -13.53 39.52 -4.37
C LYS A 37 -13.35 39.01 -5.80
N SER A 38 -12.53 39.72 -6.57
CA SER A 38 -12.13 39.31 -7.92
C SER A 38 -11.51 37.91 -7.93
N GLU A 39 -11.70 37.15 -9.01
CA GLU A 39 -11.08 35.83 -9.22
C GLU A 39 -9.56 35.87 -8.98
N LYS A 40 -8.92 36.99 -9.33
CA LYS A 40 -7.51 37.25 -9.06
C LYS A 40 -7.16 37.13 -7.57
N ALA A 41 -7.97 37.72 -6.69
CA ALA A 41 -7.75 37.63 -5.25
C ALA A 41 -7.91 36.18 -4.75
N GLN A 42 -8.85 35.43 -5.33
CA GLN A 42 -9.05 34.02 -5.01
C GLN A 42 -7.82 33.18 -5.40
N CYS A 43 -7.23 33.43 -6.57
CA CYS A 43 -5.96 32.81 -6.99
C CYS A 43 -4.80 33.14 -6.04
N GLU A 44 -4.68 34.40 -5.61
CA GLU A 44 -3.65 34.83 -4.65
C GLU A 44 -3.78 34.09 -3.31
N TYR A 45 -4.99 33.95 -2.77
CA TYR A 45 -5.24 33.16 -1.56
C TYR A 45 -4.84 31.69 -1.73
N LEU A 46 -5.19 31.10 -2.86
CA LEU A 46 -4.81 29.72 -3.12
C LEU A 46 -3.29 29.54 -3.23
N LEU A 47 -2.56 30.49 -3.82
CA LEU A 47 -1.09 30.51 -3.86
C LEU A 47 -0.45 30.67 -2.48
N ILE A 48 -1.13 31.35 -1.56
CA ILE A 48 -0.71 31.46 -0.16
C ILE A 48 -0.90 30.09 0.52
N TRP A 49 -2.08 29.50 0.41
CA TRP A 49 -2.44 28.25 1.10
C TRP A 49 -1.70 27.01 0.58
N VAL A 50 -1.40 26.96 -0.71
CA VAL A 50 -0.63 25.85 -1.32
C VAL A 50 0.82 25.85 -0.85
N GLY A 51 1.33 26.96 -0.31
CA GLY A 51 2.67 27.07 0.26
C GLY A 51 3.81 27.16 -0.80
N GLU A 52 5.04 27.31 -0.31
CA GLU A 52 6.24 27.58 -1.12
C GLU A 52 6.44 26.57 -2.25
N LYS A 53 6.45 25.26 -1.93
CA LYS A 53 6.58 24.20 -2.93
C LYS A 53 5.51 24.25 -4.01
N GLY A 54 4.28 24.64 -3.66
CA GLY A 54 3.21 24.78 -4.63
C GLY A 54 3.42 25.98 -5.56
N ARG A 55 3.93 27.09 -5.02
CA ARG A 55 4.27 28.29 -5.81
C ARG A 55 5.44 28.05 -6.76
N ASP A 56 6.49 27.35 -6.31
CA ASP A 56 7.62 26.99 -7.16
C ASP A 56 7.15 26.21 -8.37
N ILE A 57 6.29 25.22 -8.15
CA ILE A 57 5.78 24.41 -9.25
C ILE A 57 4.81 25.22 -10.12
N PHE A 58 3.92 26.04 -9.54
CA PHE A 58 3.02 26.92 -10.30
C PHE A 58 3.81 27.85 -11.25
N SER A 59 4.96 28.38 -10.80
CA SER A 59 5.81 29.26 -11.61
C SER A 59 6.40 28.58 -12.86
N THR A 60 6.46 27.25 -12.90
CA THR A 60 7.00 26.51 -14.05
C THR A 60 6.05 26.44 -15.26
N PHE A 61 4.75 26.72 -15.08
CA PHE A 61 3.73 26.47 -16.11
C PHE A 61 3.58 27.56 -17.17
N GLN A 62 4.35 28.67 -17.11
CA GLN A 62 4.38 29.74 -18.12
C GLN A 62 2.98 30.19 -18.62
N LEU A 63 2.05 30.46 -17.69
CA LEU A 63 0.69 30.89 -18.04
C LEU A 63 0.65 32.35 -18.49
N GLU A 64 -0.24 32.66 -19.43
CA GLU A 64 -0.60 34.06 -19.72
C GLU A 64 -1.34 34.67 -18.51
N GLN A 65 -1.12 35.96 -18.24
CA GLN A 65 -1.70 36.65 -17.08
C GLN A 65 -3.23 36.61 -17.02
N THR A 66 -3.90 36.54 -18.17
CA THR A 66 -5.36 36.41 -18.29
C THR A 66 -5.87 35.03 -17.86
N GLU A 67 -5.05 33.99 -17.95
CA GLU A 67 -5.37 32.63 -17.52
C GLU A 67 -4.93 32.37 -16.08
N ALA A 68 -3.81 32.94 -15.66
CA ALA A 68 -3.31 32.85 -14.28
C ALA A 68 -4.23 33.50 -13.24
N ASN A 69 -5.08 34.45 -13.66
CA ASN A 69 -6.03 35.15 -12.80
C ASN A 69 -7.36 34.40 -12.61
N LYS A 70 -7.53 33.22 -13.21
CA LYS A 70 -8.74 32.40 -13.07
C LYS A 70 -8.49 31.25 -12.10
N VAL A 71 -9.49 30.94 -11.28
CA VAL A 71 -9.42 29.85 -10.28
C VAL A 71 -9.41 28.47 -10.95
N GLU A 72 -10.13 28.32 -12.05
CA GLU A 72 -10.29 27.04 -12.76
C GLU A 72 -8.96 26.48 -13.33
N PRO A 73 -8.14 27.26 -14.08
CA PRO A 73 -6.81 26.83 -14.51
C PRO A 73 -5.88 26.50 -13.34
N PHE A 74 -5.96 27.25 -12.24
CA PHE A 74 -5.16 27.02 -11.05
C PHE A 74 -5.48 25.66 -10.40
N LEU A 75 -6.77 25.34 -10.19
CA LEU A 75 -7.20 24.04 -9.67
C LEU A 75 -6.84 22.89 -10.63
N ASN A 76 -6.96 23.10 -11.94
CA ASN A 76 -6.61 22.10 -12.95
C ASN A 76 -5.10 21.80 -12.98
N ILE A 77 -4.25 22.83 -12.93
CA ILE A 77 -2.79 22.66 -12.86
C ILE A 77 -2.39 21.89 -11.61
N LEU A 78 -3.01 22.21 -10.47
CA LEU A 78 -2.73 21.51 -9.23
C LEU A 78 -3.23 20.05 -9.24
N LYS A 79 -4.37 19.76 -9.88
CA LYS A 79 -4.83 18.38 -10.12
C LYS A 79 -3.89 17.62 -11.04
N ILE A 80 -3.38 18.26 -12.09
CA ILE A 80 -2.34 17.69 -12.97
C ILE A 80 -1.06 17.41 -12.17
N MET A 81 -0.65 18.31 -11.26
CA MET A 81 0.50 18.13 -10.38
C MET A 81 0.29 17.00 -9.37
N GLN A 82 -0.90 16.87 -8.78
CA GLN A 82 -1.30 15.75 -7.95
C GLN A 82 -1.15 14.43 -8.75
N ALA A 83 -1.64 14.38 -9.99
CA ALA A 83 -1.51 13.22 -10.86
C ALA A 83 -0.03 12.90 -11.17
N GLN A 84 0.78 13.90 -11.53
CA GLN A 84 2.22 13.75 -11.84
C GLN A 84 3.06 13.33 -10.61
N ARG A 85 2.65 13.72 -9.40
CA ARG A 85 3.34 13.30 -8.17
C ARG A 85 2.85 11.94 -7.66
N ASN A 86 1.56 11.64 -7.83
CA ASN A 86 0.99 10.33 -7.53
C ASN A 86 1.36 9.26 -8.57
N THR A 87 1.84 9.66 -9.75
CA THR A 87 2.70 8.80 -10.56
C THR A 87 4.03 8.65 -9.85
N ARG A 88 4.09 7.70 -8.91
CA ARG A 88 5.33 7.25 -8.27
C ARG A 88 6.37 7.11 -9.38
N PRO A 89 7.51 7.81 -9.31
CA PRO A 89 8.45 7.86 -10.43
C PRO A 89 8.81 6.43 -10.83
N LYS A 90 8.99 6.15 -12.14
CA LYS A 90 9.29 4.81 -12.67
C LYS A 90 10.41 4.08 -11.87
N LYS A 91 11.34 4.84 -11.27
CA LYS A 91 12.38 4.38 -10.33
C LYS A 91 11.83 3.68 -9.07
N TYR A 92 10.75 4.20 -8.48
CA TYR A 92 10.09 3.61 -7.32
C TYR A 92 9.39 2.29 -7.67
N THR A 93 8.80 2.19 -8.86
CA THR A 93 8.19 0.93 -9.34
C THR A 93 9.24 -0.18 -9.49
N VAL A 94 10.41 0.14 -10.04
CA VAL A 94 11.51 -0.84 -10.17
C VAL A 94 11.99 -1.31 -8.80
N LEU A 95 12.19 -0.37 -7.86
CA LEU A 95 12.57 -0.68 -6.48
C LEU A 95 11.51 -1.54 -5.76
N ALA A 96 10.22 -1.21 -5.92
CA ALA A 96 9.13 -1.98 -5.34
C ALA A 96 9.07 -3.40 -5.91
N ARG A 97 9.26 -3.56 -7.23
CA ARG A 97 9.34 -4.88 -7.88
C ARG A 97 10.53 -5.68 -7.38
N TYR A 98 11.69 -5.06 -7.21
CA TYR A 98 12.86 -5.69 -6.61
C TYR A 98 12.56 -6.16 -5.17
N MET A 99 12.00 -5.29 -4.34
CA MET A 99 11.63 -5.61 -2.96
C MET A 99 10.55 -6.70 -2.85
N PHE A 100 9.65 -6.79 -3.84
CA PHE A 100 8.65 -7.83 -3.95
C PHE A 100 9.30 -9.17 -4.31
N GLN A 101 10.17 -9.20 -5.33
CA GLN A 101 10.85 -10.41 -5.79
C GLN A 101 11.84 -11.00 -4.77
N MET A 102 12.42 -10.15 -3.92
CA MET A 102 13.34 -10.54 -2.85
C MET A 102 12.62 -10.89 -1.53
N ARG A 103 11.28 -10.90 -1.51
CA ARG A 103 10.55 -11.11 -0.26
C ARG A 103 10.33 -12.60 0.00
N ASP A 104 11.20 -13.19 0.81
CA ASP A 104 11.08 -14.58 1.25
C ASP A 104 10.20 -14.72 2.52
N GLN A 105 9.59 -15.90 2.70
CA GLN A 105 8.87 -16.21 3.93
C GLN A 105 9.85 -16.49 5.09
N LEU A 106 9.86 -15.59 6.09
CA LEU A 106 10.67 -15.77 7.30
C LEU A 106 10.12 -16.85 8.25
N GLU A 107 11.01 -17.47 9.04
CA GLU A 107 10.66 -18.53 10.02
C GLU A 107 9.60 -18.10 11.04
N SER A 108 9.76 -16.88 11.54
CA SER A 108 8.94 -16.29 12.58
C SER A 108 7.60 -15.78 12.07
N LYS A 109 7.37 -15.75 10.75
CA LYS A 109 6.18 -15.15 10.16
C LYS A 109 5.10 -16.18 9.85
N SER A 110 3.86 -15.83 10.22
CA SER A 110 2.68 -16.56 9.76
C SER A 110 2.47 -16.36 8.25
N ILE A 111 1.70 -17.25 7.64
CA ILE A 111 1.40 -17.13 6.20
C ILE A 111 0.51 -15.92 5.95
N GLU A 112 -0.43 -15.61 6.84
CA GLU A 112 -1.30 -14.44 6.74
C GLU A 112 -0.48 -13.16 6.70
N ARG A 113 0.52 -13.05 7.59
CA ARG A 113 1.40 -11.89 7.65
C ARG A 113 2.25 -11.77 6.38
N TYR A 114 2.80 -12.90 5.91
CA TYR A 114 3.58 -12.94 4.68
C TYR A 114 2.75 -12.51 3.45
N VAL A 115 1.55 -13.05 3.29
CA VAL A 115 0.63 -12.69 2.19
C VAL A 115 0.22 -11.22 2.26
N THR A 116 0.00 -10.69 3.46
CA THR A 116 -0.34 -9.27 3.67
C THR A 116 0.80 -8.34 3.25
N GLU A 117 2.04 -8.71 3.57
CA GLU A 117 3.24 -7.99 3.13
C GLU A 117 3.38 -8.03 1.60
N LEU A 118 3.19 -9.19 0.97
CA LEU A 118 3.20 -9.32 -0.49
C LEU A 118 2.12 -8.47 -1.16
N LYS A 119 0.88 -8.48 -0.64
CA LYS A 119 -0.21 -7.63 -1.14
C LYS A 119 0.11 -6.15 -1.04
N THR A 120 0.72 -5.74 0.07
CA THR A 120 1.14 -4.34 0.28
C THR A 120 2.20 -3.93 -0.74
N LEU A 121 3.20 -4.78 -0.99
CA LEU A 121 4.25 -4.52 -1.97
C LEU A 121 3.72 -4.57 -3.41
N ALA A 122 2.82 -5.50 -3.73
CA ALA A 122 2.24 -5.64 -5.07
C ALA A 122 1.48 -4.38 -5.52
N LYS A 123 0.78 -3.70 -4.60
CA LYS A 123 0.12 -2.40 -4.87
C LYS A 123 1.11 -1.33 -5.37
N GLN A 124 2.36 -1.42 -4.93
CA GLN A 124 3.43 -0.48 -5.28
C GLN A 124 4.15 -0.85 -6.60
N CYS A 125 3.98 -2.09 -7.07
CA CYS A 125 4.66 -2.63 -8.25
C CYS A 125 3.96 -2.30 -9.58
N LEU A 126 2.70 -1.84 -9.51
CA LEU A 126 1.85 -1.54 -10.67
C LEU A 126 1.77 -2.72 -11.65
N TYR A 127 1.68 -3.96 -11.13
CA TYR A 127 1.41 -5.13 -11.96
C TYR A 127 -0.04 -5.11 -12.42
N ILE A 128 -0.27 -5.46 -13.70
CA ILE A 128 -1.63 -5.58 -14.26
C ILE A 128 -2.39 -6.74 -13.58
N LYS A 129 -1.70 -7.86 -13.33
CA LYS A 129 -2.26 -9.06 -12.70
C LYS A 129 -1.63 -9.32 -11.34
N GLN A 130 -1.94 -8.46 -10.36
CA GLN A 130 -1.32 -8.51 -9.03
C GLN A 130 -1.47 -9.88 -8.34
N ASP A 131 -2.65 -10.48 -8.42
CA ASP A 131 -2.93 -11.76 -7.76
C ASP A 131 -2.09 -12.91 -8.33
N GLN A 132 -1.87 -12.92 -9.64
CA GLN A 132 -0.99 -13.90 -10.29
C GLN A 132 0.46 -13.72 -9.83
N MET A 133 0.94 -12.47 -9.75
CA MET A 133 2.31 -12.21 -9.28
C MET A 133 2.52 -12.61 -7.82
N ILE A 134 1.51 -12.37 -6.97
CA ILE A 134 1.54 -12.81 -5.56
C ILE A 134 1.52 -14.33 -5.47
N GLN A 135 0.68 -14.99 -6.26
CA GLN A 135 0.64 -16.43 -6.35
C GLN A 135 2.00 -17.01 -6.74
N ASP A 136 2.61 -16.52 -7.82
CA ASP A 136 3.92 -16.98 -8.29
C ASP A 136 5.00 -16.77 -7.23
N CYS A 137 4.97 -15.63 -6.53
CA CYS A 137 5.89 -15.33 -5.44
C CYS A 137 5.70 -16.30 -4.25
N ILE A 138 4.46 -16.65 -3.90
CA ILE A 138 4.19 -17.67 -2.87
C ILE A 138 4.78 -19.01 -3.29
N VAL A 139 4.51 -19.47 -4.52
CA VAL A 139 5.03 -20.76 -5.01
C VAL A 139 6.56 -20.77 -5.00
N CYS A 140 7.20 -19.71 -5.49
CA CYS A 140 8.66 -19.65 -5.58
C CYS A 140 9.38 -19.45 -4.25
N ARG A 141 8.77 -18.72 -3.29
CA ARG A 141 9.47 -18.20 -2.10
C ARG A 141 8.92 -18.71 -0.77
N ILE A 142 8.06 -19.73 -0.79
CA ILE A 142 7.62 -20.41 0.42
C ILE A 142 8.79 -21.19 1.03
N ARG A 143 8.90 -21.17 2.36
CA ARG A 143 10.05 -21.77 3.03
C ARG A 143 10.09 -23.31 2.94
N ASN A 144 8.92 -23.95 2.96
CA ASN A 144 8.84 -25.40 3.02
C ASN A 144 8.96 -25.99 1.61
N GLN A 145 10.14 -26.49 1.26
CA GLN A 145 10.44 -27.04 -0.07
C GLN A 145 9.55 -28.23 -0.44
N ALA A 146 9.29 -29.15 0.50
CA ALA A 146 8.38 -30.28 0.25
C ALA A 146 6.93 -29.84 0.00
N PHE A 147 6.52 -28.69 0.53
CA PHE A 147 5.21 -28.10 0.26
C PHE A 147 5.22 -27.25 -1.02
N GLN A 148 6.34 -26.61 -1.35
CA GLN A 148 6.56 -25.94 -2.63
C GLN A 148 6.38 -26.90 -3.80
N GLU A 149 6.96 -28.10 -3.73
CA GLU A 149 6.80 -29.15 -4.74
C GLU A 149 5.32 -29.51 -4.97
N LYS A 150 4.53 -29.59 -3.91
CA LYS A 150 3.08 -29.86 -4.00
C LYS A 150 2.33 -28.72 -4.68
N LEU A 151 2.69 -27.47 -4.39
CA LEU A 151 2.10 -26.31 -5.05
C LEU A 151 2.46 -26.25 -6.53
N LEU A 152 3.70 -26.61 -6.89
CA LEU A 152 4.15 -26.67 -8.28
C LEU A 152 3.41 -27.74 -9.09
N ALA A 153 3.10 -28.88 -8.48
CA ALA A 153 2.38 -29.98 -9.13
C ALA A 153 0.94 -29.62 -9.56
N GLU A 154 0.34 -28.58 -8.97
CA GLU A 154 -1.02 -28.14 -9.30
C GLU A 154 -1.11 -27.28 -10.57
N GLY A 155 0.04 -26.77 -11.03
CA GLY A 155 0.17 -26.06 -12.31
C GLY A 155 -0.81 -24.91 -12.48
N GLY A 156 -1.38 -24.80 -13.69
CA GLY A 156 -2.24 -23.68 -14.10
C GLY A 156 -3.62 -23.60 -13.43
N SER A 157 -3.99 -24.59 -12.60
CA SER A 157 -5.25 -24.57 -11.84
C SER A 157 -5.13 -23.82 -10.50
N LEU A 158 -3.91 -23.54 -10.06
CA LEU A 158 -3.65 -22.83 -8.82
C LEU A 158 -4.13 -21.38 -8.97
N THR A 159 -4.83 -20.89 -7.96
CA THR A 159 -5.20 -19.47 -7.81
C THR A 159 -4.59 -18.93 -6.52
N LEU A 160 -4.47 -17.61 -6.39
CA LEU A 160 -3.98 -16.99 -5.15
C LEU A 160 -4.80 -17.45 -3.92
N GLU A 161 -6.12 -17.45 -4.02
CA GLU A 161 -6.99 -17.89 -2.94
C GLU A 161 -6.74 -19.34 -2.53
N SER A 162 -6.63 -20.23 -3.52
CA SER A 162 -6.37 -21.64 -3.31
C SER A 162 -4.97 -21.90 -2.73
N ALA A 163 -3.96 -21.17 -3.20
CA ALA A 163 -2.60 -21.22 -2.66
C ALA A 163 -2.59 -20.83 -1.17
N VAL A 164 -3.28 -19.73 -0.81
CA VAL A 164 -3.38 -19.28 0.59
C VAL A 164 -4.15 -20.28 1.45
N SER A 165 -5.26 -20.83 0.95
CA SER A 165 -6.04 -21.85 1.66
C SER A 165 -5.20 -23.09 1.97
N ARG A 166 -4.48 -23.62 0.97
CA ARG A 166 -3.60 -24.78 1.15
C ARG A 166 -2.45 -24.51 2.11
N CYS A 167 -1.85 -23.33 2.02
CA CYS A 167 -0.84 -22.87 2.95
C CYS A 167 -1.33 -22.93 4.42
N ARG A 168 -2.57 -22.48 4.67
CA ARG A 168 -3.20 -22.55 6.00
C ARG A 168 -3.41 -24.01 6.43
N THR A 169 -4.03 -24.82 5.57
CA THR A 169 -4.27 -26.25 5.86
C THR A 169 -2.97 -26.98 6.19
N HIS A 170 -1.91 -26.74 5.42
CA HIS A 170 -0.60 -27.34 5.66
C HIS A 170 -0.01 -26.95 7.01
N LYS A 171 -0.12 -25.68 7.41
CA LYS A 171 0.30 -25.24 8.77
C LYS A 171 -0.51 -25.92 9.86
N THR A 172 -1.84 -26.02 9.71
CA THR A 172 -2.71 -26.70 10.68
C THR A 172 -2.37 -28.17 10.80
N THR A 173 -2.24 -28.89 9.68
CA THR A 173 -1.86 -30.30 9.67
C THR A 173 -0.49 -30.53 10.31
N GLN A 174 0.49 -29.66 10.03
CA GLN A 174 1.82 -29.78 10.64
C GLN A 174 1.77 -29.55 12.16
N ALA A 175 0.94 -28.61 12.63
CA ALA A 175 0.75 -28.38 14.07
C ALA A 175 0.10 -29.59 14.76
N GLN A 176 -0.93 -30.18 14.15
CA GLN A 176 -1.59 -31.39 14.65
C GLN A 176 -0.65 -32.60 14.66
N LEU A 177 0.12 -32.83 13.60
CA LEU A 177 1.11 -33.91 13.57
C LEU A 177 2.15 -33.75 14.69
N LYS A 178 2.61 -32.52 14.94
CA LYS A 178 3.54 -32.23 16.04
C LYS A 178 2.93 -32.51 17.42
N SER A 179 1.65 -32.24 17.64
CA SER A 179 1.00 -32.58 18.91
C SER A 179 0.81 -34.09 19.09
N PHE A 180 0.47 -34.81 18.02
CA PHE A 180 0.36 -36.28 18.06
C PHE A 180 1.70 -36.97 18.36
N CYS A 181 2.79 -36.50 17.75
CA CYS A 181 4.13 -37.06 18.01
C CYS A 181 4.61 -36.78 19.44
N LYS A 182 4.25 -35.64 20.05
CA LYS A 182 4.56 -35.35 21.45
C LYS A 182 3.79 -36.26 22.42
N SER A 183 2.55 -36.63 22.09
CA SER A 183 1.71 -37.50 22.92
C SER A 183 2.22 -38.95 22.98
N LYS A 184 2.80 -39.47 21.89
CA LYS A 184 3.40 -40.82 21.85
C LYS A 184 4.71 -40.98 22.64
N ALA A 185 5.31 -39.89 23.13
CA ALA A 185 6.63 -39.90 23.76
C ALA A 185 6.62 -39.93 25.31
N MET A 186 5.47 -40.07 25.97
CA MET A 186 5.44 -40.37 27.42
C MET A 186 5.62 -41.88 27.64
N PRO A 187 6.67 -42.34 28.34
CA PRO A 187 6.77 -43.74 28.72
C PRO A 187 5.73 -44.04 29.80
N ILE A 188 4.91 -45.06 29.57
CA ILE A 188 4.07 -45.69 30.58
C ILE A 188 5.02 -46.25 31.64
N LYS A 189 5.09 -45.64 32.82
CA LYS A 189 5.69 -46.28 33.99
C LYS A 189 4.73 -47.40 34.39
N GLN A 190 5.02 -48.62 33.96
CA GLN A 190 4.45 -49.80 34.60
C GLN A 190 5.22 -49.99 35.91
N GLU A 191 4.60 -49.58 37.01
CA GLU A 191 5.01 -49.99 38.35
C GLU A 191 4.57 -51.45 38.50
N VAL A 192 5.51 -52.37 38.32
CA VAL A 192 5.34 -53.79 38.63
C VAL A 192 6.31 -54.10 39.76
N ASP A 193 5.91 -53.81 40.99
CA ASP A 193 6.59 -54.38 42.14
C ASP A 193 5.78 -55.55 42.68
N ALA A 194 6.42 -56.69 42.54
CA ALA A 194 5.97 -58.00 42.91
C ALA A 194 5.90 -58.17 44.43
N ILE A 195 4.98 -59.04 44.81
CA ILE A 195 4.86 -59.70 46.11
C ILE A 195 6.22 -60.21 46.58
N THR A 196 6.61 -59.88 47.81
CA THR A 196 7.30 -60.79 48.75
C THR A 196 6.93 -60.39 50.17
#